data_AF-A0A4Y2N910-F1
#
_entry.id   AF-A0A4Y2N910-F1
#
_cell.length_a   1.000
_cell.length_b   1.000
_cell.length_c   1.000
_cell.angle_alpha   90.00
_cell.angle_beta   90.00
_cell.angle_gamma   90.00
#
_symmetry.space_group_name_H-M   'P 1'
#
loop_
_entity.id
_entity.type
_entity.pdbx_description
1 polymer ?
#
loop_
_entity_poly.entity_id
_entity_poly.type
_entity_poly.pdbx_seq_one_letter_code
_entity_poly.pdbx_strand_id
1 'polypeptide(L)'
;MLAALIARKAPNELPYDDLLKVLENHLGPKRSCLVSQHYFLSTYQKQDSSISDYVADLRRDIAECEFNVACECNKNVSVADIFLRAQFIRGIKDSWIKEQIL
;
A
#
# COMPACT_ATOMS: atom_id res chain seq x y z
N MET A 1 -7.93 -0.61 -28.70
CA MET A 1 -7.96 -0.58 -27.22
C MET A 1 -7.32 0.69 -26.68
N LEU A 2 -6.05 1.01 -27.01
CA LEU A 2 -5.39 2.26 -26.57
C LEU A 2 -6.13 3.54 -26.98
N ALA A 3 -6.50 3.72 -28.27
CA ALA A 3 -7.15 4.94 -28.76
C ALA A 3 -8.50 5.27 -28.06
N ALA A 4 -9.17 4.26 -27.50
CA ALA A 4 -10.41 4.47 -26.73
C ALA A 4 -10.14 5.07 -25.34
N LEU A 5 -9.00 4.73 -24.73
CA LEU A 5 -8.54 5.27 -23.44
C LEU A 5 -8.03 6.71 -23.54
N ILE A 6 -7.63 7.11 -24.75
CA ILE A 6 -6.98 8.39 -25.03
C ILE A 6 -7.94 9.36 -25.74
N ALA A 7 -9.25 9.23 -25.50
CA ALA A 7 -10.29 10.08 -26.08
C ALA A 7 -10.20 10.24 -27.63
N ARG A 8 -9.86 9.16 -28.34
CA ARG A 8 -9.68 9.11 -29.81
C ARG A 8 -8.49 9.90 -30.36
N LYS A 9 -7.54 10.32 -29.52
CA LYS A 9 -6.23 10.77 -29.99
C LYS A 9 -5.38 9.59 -30.44
N ALA A 10 -4.55 9.81 -31.44
CA ALA A 10 -3.59 8.79 -31.84
C ALA A 10 -2.49 8.68 -30.77
N PRO A 11 -1.99 7.48 -30.42
CA PRO A 11 -1.01 7.31 -29.35
C PRO A 11 0.28 8.12 -29.52
N ASN A 12 0.64 8.46 -30.76
CA ASN A 12 1.77 9.31 -31.12
C ASN A 12 1.53 10.81 -30.87
N GLU A 13 0.31 11.23 -30.50
CA GLU A 13 -0.04 12.62 -30.22
C GLU A 13 0.14 13.01 -28.74
N LEU A 14 0.50 12.04 -27.88
CA LEU A 14 0.75 12.29 -26.45
C LEU A 14 2.19 11.99 -26.05
N PRO A 15 2.72 12.74 -25.08
CA PRO A 15 3.96 12.38 -24.41
C PRO A 15 3.88 10.97 -23.84
N TYR A 16 5.00 10.27 -23.88
CA TYR A 16 5.13 8.91 -23.36
C TYR A 16 4.65 8.78 -21.91
N ASP A 17 4.98 9.76 -21.06
CA ASP A 17 4.59 9.77 -19.64
C ASP A 17 3.07 9.83 -19.45
N ASP A 18 2.36 10.54 -20.32
CA ASP A 18 0.91 10.66 -20.25
C ASP A 18 0.23 9.37 -20.69
N LEU A 19 0.78 8.69 -21.71
CA LEU A 19 0.32 7.35 -22.11
C LEU A 19 0.51 6.34 -20.97
N LEU A 20 1.66 6.40 -20.30
CA LEU A 20 1.99 5.50 -19.20
C LEU A 20 1.02 5.71 -18.03
N LYS A 21 0.76 6.95 -17.64
CA LYS A 21 -0.24 7.29 -16.60
C LYS A 21 -1.65 6.80 -16.96
N VAL A 22 -2.08 6.99 -18.21
CA VAL A 22 -3.41 6.52 -18.65
C VAL A 22 -3.51 5.01 -18.55
N LEU A 23 -2.45 4.28 -18.93
CA LEU A 23 -2.41 2.83 -18.85
C LEU A 23 -2.35 2.34 -17.40
N GLU A 24 -1.52 2.94 -16.55
CA GLU A 24 -1.44 2.63 -15.12
C GLU A 24 -2.81 2.81 -14.45
N ASN A 25 -3.45 3.95 -14.67
CA ASN A 25 -4.76 4.24 -14.07
C ASN A 25 -5.87 3.30 -14.56
N HIS A 26 -5.78 2.80 -15.80
CA HIS A 26 -6.80 1.91 -16.35
C HIS A 26 -6.57 0.44 -15.98
N LEU A 27 -5.33 -0.04 -16.07
CA LEU A 27 -4.98 -1.44 -15.85
C LEU A 27 -4.84 -1.79 -14.36
N GLY A 28 -4.41 -0.84 -13.55
CA GLY A 28 -4.20 -1.00 -12.12
C GLY A 28 -4.48 0.29 -11.38
N PRO A 29 -5.75 0.74 -11.30
CA PRO A 29 -6.09 1.96 -10.59
C PRO A 29 -5.58 1.87 -9.16
N LYS A 30 -4.80 2.85 -8.74
CA LYS A 30 -4.34 2.95 -7.35
C LYS A 30 -5.57 3.01 -6.45
N ARG A 31 -5.54 2.20 -5.39
CA ARG A 31 -6.55 2.28 -4.34
C ARG A 31 -6.47 3.65 -3.69
N SER A 32 -7.61 4.15 -3.20
CA SER A 32 -7.58 5.34 -2.37
C SER A 32 -6.81 5.05 -1.08
N CYS A 33 -6.11 6.06 -0.57
CA CYS A 33 -5.32 5.97 0.66
C CYS A 33 -6.12 5.33 1.82
N LEU A 34 -7.36 5.77 2.05
CA LEU A 34 -8.22 5.22 3.10
C LEU A 34 -8.56 3.74 2.90
N VAL A 35 -8.76 3.30 1.66
CA VAL A 35 -9.04 1.90 1.35
C VAL A 35 -7.78 1.06 1.59
N SER A 36 -6.61 1.53 1.16
CA SER A 36 -5.33 0.85 1.42
C SER A 36 -5.07 0.72 2.92
N GLN A 37 -5.29 1.79 3.70
CA GLN A 37 -5.18 1.77 5.16
C GLN A 37 -6.14 0.76 5.78
N HIS A 38 -7.40 0.70 5.33
CA HIS A 38 -8.37 -0.28 5.81
C HIS A 38 -7.91 -1.72 5.55
N TYR A 39 -7.42 -2.02 4.34
CA TYR A 39 -6.88 -3.34 4.02
C TYR A 39 -5.68 -3.69 4.89
N PHE A 40 -4.71 -2.78 5.01
CA PHE A 40 -3.52 -2.98 5.84
C PHE A 40 -3.89 -3.29 7.31
N LEU A 41 -4.81 -2.52 7.90
CA LEU A 41 -5.28 -2.73 9.28
C LEU A 41 -6.11 -4.01 9.44
N SER A 42 -6.60 -4.57 8.34
CA SER A 42 -7.34 -5.84 8.28
C SER A 42 -6.47 -7.04 7.93
N THR A 43 -5.17 -6.86 7.69
CA THR A 43 -4.25 -7.95 7.40
C THR A 43 -3.89 -8.70 8.69
N TYR A 44 -4.10 -10.01 8.69
CA TYR A 44 -3.70 -10.95 9.76
C TYR A 44 -2.84 -12.06 9.17
N GLN A 45 -1.96 -12.65 10.00
CA GLN A 45 -1.20 -13.82 9.58
C GLN A 45 -2.16 -14.97 9.26
N LYS A 46 -2.03 -15.54 8.06
CA LYS A 46 -2.86 -16.67 7.62
C LYS A 46 -2.48 -17.94 8.39
N GLN A 47 -3.42 -18.86 8.53
CA GLN A 47 -3.24 -20.10 9.31
C GLN A 47 -2.00 -20.88 8.85
N ASP A 48 -1.80 -21.00 7.53
CA ASP A 48 -0.71 -21.78 6.93
C ASP A 48 0.49 -20.94 6.48
N SER A 49 0.53 -19.63 6.77
CA SER A 49 1.66 -18.78 6.39
C SER A 49 2.72 -18.69 7.48
N SER A 50 3.98 -18.55 7.07
CA SER A 50 5.08 -18.23 7.99
C SER A 50 4.96 -16.78 8.49
N ILE A 51 5.75 -16.45 9.51
CA ILE A 51 5.86 -15.06 9.99
C ILE A 51 6.50 -14.18 8.91
N SER A 52 7.49 -14.71 8.19
CA SER A 52 8.17 -14.00 7.09
C SER A 52 7.20 -13.63 5.96
N ASP A 53 6.28 -14.54 5.59
CA ASP A 53 5.23 -14.27 4.60
C ASP A 53 4.31 -13.14 5.08
N TYR A 54 3.92 -13.17 6.35
CA TYR A 54 3.09 -12.11 6.94
C TYR A 54 3.81 -10.76 6.96
N VAL A 55 5.09 -10.72 7.30
CA VAL A 55 5.89 -9.48 7.24
C VAL A 55 6.02 -8.97 5.81
N ALA A 56 6.18 -9.85 4.83
CA ALA A 56 6.20 -9.48 3.42
C ALA A 56 4.85 -8.87 2.97
N ASP A 57 3.73 -9.48 3.38
CA ASP A 57 2.39 -8.95 3.12
C ASP A 57 2.21 -7.55 3.74
N LEU A 58 2.57 -7.36 5.02
CA LEU A 58 2.48 -6.04 5.68
C LEU A 58 3.34 -4.97 4.99
N ARG A 59 4.57 -5.32 4.59
CA ARG A 59 5.48 -4.38 3.90
C ARG A 59 4.98 -3.99 2.51
N ARG A 60 4.35 -4.92 1.80
CA ARG A 60 3.72 -4.64 0.51
C ARG A 60 2.52 -3.69 0.70
N ASP A 61 1.65 -4.01 1.65
CA ASP A 61 0.36 -3.33 1.77
C ASP A 61 0.50 -1.92 2.38
N ILE A 62 1.52 -1.68 3.22
CA ILE A 62 1.75 -0.36 3.83
C ILE A 62 2.24 0.70 2.82
N ALA A 63 2.83 0.30 1.70
CA ALA A 63 3.40 1.21 0.71
C ALA A 63 2.36 2.16 0.09
N GLU A 64 1.11 1.72 -0.02
CA GLU A 64 -0.01 2.50 -0.57
C GLU A 64 -0.82 3.26 0.51
N CYS A 65 -0.46 3.13 1.78
CA CYS A 65 -1.23 3.70 2.89
C CYS A 65 -0.92 5.17 3.18
N GLU A 66 0.18 5.70 2.62
CA GLU A 66 0.62 7.09 2.77
C GLU A 66 0.59 7.60 4.23
N PHE A 67 0.99 6.75 5.19
CA PHE A 67 1.07 7.11 6.61
C PHE A 67 2.14 8.17 6.83
N ASN A 68 1.76 9.43 6.62
CA ASN A 68 2.61 10.60 6.73
C ASN A 68 1.93 11.63 7.63
N VAL A 69 2.72 12.34 8.43
CA VAL A 69 2.26 13.44 9.26
C VAL A 69 3.01 14.72 8.90
N ALA A 70 2.31 15.85 8.95
CA ALA A 70 2.95 17.16 8.86
C ALA A 70 3.64 17.45 10.19
N CYS A 71 4.97 17.58 10.16
CA CYS A 71 5.75 18.02 11.31
C CYS A 71 5.70 19.55 11.40
N GLU A 72 5.84 20.08 12.62
CA GLU A 72 5.97 21.53 12.90
C GLU A 72 7.06 22.22 12.07
N CYS A 73 8.06 21.47 11.59
CA CYS A 73 9.10 21.97 10.69
C CYS A 73 8.70 22.06 9.20
N ASN A 74 7.40 22.01 8.88
CA ASN A 74 6.85 22.02 7.50
C ASN A 74 7.37 20.88 6.62
N LYS A 75 7.72 19.74 7.21
CA LYS A 75 8.12 18.53 6.50
C LYS A 75 7.07 17.43 6.69
N ASN A 76 6.77 16.72 5.61
CA ASN A 76 6.01 15.48 5.70
C ASN A 76 6.97 14.37 6.15
N VAL A 77 6.63 13.73 7.26
CA VAL A 77 7.42 12.64 7.84
C VAL A 77 6.60 11.37 7.79
N SER A 78 7.20 10.28 7.31
CA SER A 78 6.56 8.98 7.32
C SER A 78 6.50 8.43 8.75
N VAL A 79 5.30 8.01 9.16
CA VAL A 79 5.03 7.29 10.41
C VAL A 79 4.66 5.83 10.14
N ALA A 80 4.89 5.34 8.92
CA ALA A 80 4.54 4.00 8.50
C ALA A 80 5.14 2.91 9.40
N ASP A 81 6.37 3.07 9.89
CA ASP A 81 7.01 2.08 10.76
C ASP A 81 6.27 1.88 12.10
N ILE A 82 5.62 2.93 12.62
CA ILE A 82 4.81 2.84 13.84
C ILE A 82 3.60 1.92 13.59
N PHE A 83 2.90 2.14 12.47
CA PHE A 83 1.75 1.32 12.07
C PHE A 83 2.17 -0.09 11.70
N LEU A 84 3.32 -0.27 11.05
CA LEU A 84 3.88 -1.58 10.70
C LEU A 84 4.08 -2.45 11.95
N ARG A 85 4.74 -1.90 12.98
CA ARG A 85 4.99 -2.61 14.24
C ARG A 85 3.70 -2.91 14.99
N ALA A 86 2.80 -1.93 15.09
CA ALA A 86 1.51 -2.11 15.76
C ALA A 86 0.67 -3.21 15.08
N GLN A 87 0.60 -3.19 13.74
CA GLN A 87 -0.15 -4.19 12.98
C GLN A 87 0.50 -5.57 13.03
N PHE A 88 1.84 -5.64 13.03
CA PHE A 88 2.56 -6.89 13.21
C PHE A 88 2.17 -7.57 14.53
N ILE A 89 2.25 -6.85 15.65
CA ILE A 89 1.89 -7.37 16.99
C ILE A 89 0.41 -7.77 17.03
N ARG A 90 -0.49 -6.94 16.50
CA ARG A 90 -1.93 -7.22 16.47
C ARG A 90 -2.26 -8.49 15.68
N GLY A 91 -1.70 -8.61 14.48
CA GLY A 91 -2.14 -9.61 13.50
C GLY A 91 -1.36 -10.91 13.46
N ILE A 92 -0.26 -11.06 14.22
CA ILE A 92 0.46 -12.34 14.32
C ILE A 92 -0.43 -13.42 14.97
N LYS A 93 -0.34 -14.68 14.51
CA LYS A 93 -1.23 -15.75 15.00
C LYS A 93 -0.80 -16.32 16.36
N ASP A 94 0.49 -16.32 16.62
CA ASP A 94 1.10 -16.98 17.76
C ASP A 94 0.97 -16.10 19.01
N SER A 95 0.13 -16.53 19.96
CA SER A 95 -0.11 -15.81 21.21
C SER A 95 1.12 -15.76 22.11
N TRP A 96 1.99 -16.78 22.07
CA TRP A 96 3.22 -16.77 22.86
C TRP A 96 4.17 -15.70 22.34
N ILE A 97 4.32 -15.57 21.02
CA ILE A 97 5.13 -14.50 20.43
C ILE A 97 4.54 -13.12 20.75
N LYS A 98 3.21 -12.98 20.76
CA LYS A 98 2.55 -11.73 21.20
C LYS A 98 2.96 -11.35 22.62
N GLU A 99 2.89 -12.29 23.55
CA GLU A 99 3.20 -12.07 24.98
C GLU A 99 4.67 -11.72 25.23
N GLN A 100 5.60 -12.19 24.39
CA GLN A 100 7.03 -11.89 24.53
C GLN A 100 7.43 -10.51 23.97
N ILE A 101 6.60 -9.91 23.10
CA ILE A 101 6.88 -8.63 22.44
C ILE A 101 6.17 -7.46 23.14
N LEU A 102 5.06 -7.74 23.83
CA LEU A 102 4.30 -6.77 24.65
C LEU A 102 5.02 -6.44 25.95
#